data_AF-A0A6Q2XB31-F1
#
_entry.id   AF-A0A6Q2XB31-F1
#
_cell.length_a   1.000
_cell.length_b   1.000
_cell.length_c   1.000
_cell.angle_alpha   90.00
_cell.angle_beta   90.00
_cell.angle_gamma   90.00
#
_symmetry.space_group_name_H-M   'P 1'
#
loop_
_entity.id
_entity.type
_entity.pdbx_description
1 polymer ?
#
loop_
_entity_poly.entity_id
_entity_poly.type
_entity_poly.pdbx_seq_one_letter_code
_entity_poly.pdbx_strand_id
1 'polypeptide(L)'
;MVKLSAELIEQAAQYTNPVRDRELDLRGYKIPVLENLGATLDQFDTIDFSDNEIRKLDGFPLLKRLKTLLMNNNRICRVGENLEQALPSLRELILTSNNIQELGDLDPLASVKSLTLLSLLRNPVTNKKHYRLYVINKIPQIHVLDFQKVKLKVHPRSRRAAA
;
A
#
# COMPACT_ATOMS: atom_id res chain seq x y z
N MET A 1 14.32 15.02 -11.47
CA MET A 1 13.43 14.57 -10.38
C MET A 1 12.27 15.55 -10.34
N VAL A 2 11.03 15.09 -10.52
CA VAL A 2 9.86 15.98 -10.58
C VAL A 2 9.19 16.00 -9.21
N LYS A 3 8.88 17.21 -8.72
CA LYS A 3 8.15 17.38 -7.47
C LYS A 3 6.68 17.02 -7.68
N LEU A 4 6.06 16.32 -6.73
CA LEU A 4 4.61 16.13 -6.75
C LEU A 4 3.94 17.43 -6.30
N SER A 5 3.59 18.30 -7.24
CA SER A 5 2.93 19.58 -6.97
C SER A 5 1.42 19.50 -7.15
N ALA A 6 0.69 20.51 -6.67
CA ALA A 6 -0.75 20.61 -6.88
C ALA A 6 -1.08 20.72 -8.38
N GLU A 7 -0.30 21.51 -9.14
CA GLU A 7 -0.48 21.69 -10.58
C GLU A 7 -0.31 20.36 -11.33
N LEU A 8 0.67 19.52 -10.92
CA LEU A 8 0.84 18.19 -11.51
C LEU A 8 -0.40 17.32 -11.27
N ILE A 9 -0.95 17.34 -10.05
CA ILE A 9 -2.15 16.57 -9.70
C ILE A 9 -3.37 17.04 -10.50
N GLU A 10 -3.54 18.35 -10.67
CA GLU A 10 -4.67 18.92 -11.42
C GLU A 10 -4.61 18.60 -12.92
N GLN A 11 -3.40 18.52 -13.49
CA GLN A 11 -3.17 18.24 -14.90
C GLN A 11 -3.08 16.74 -15.23
N ALA A 12 -2.85 15.90 -14.22
CA ALA A 12 -2.75 14.45 -14.38
C ALA A 12 -4.05 13.84 -14.92
N ALA A 13 -3.92 12.72 -15.62
CA ALA A 13 -5.08 12.05 -16.19
C ALA A 13 -5.99 11.49 -15.09
N GLN A 14 -7.29 11.69 -15.27
CA GLN A 14 -8.33 11.24 -14.33
C GLN A 14 -9.41 10.53 -15.11
N TYR A 15 -9.81 9.34 -14.68
CA TYR A 15 -10.80 8.54 -15.38
C TYR A 15 -11.48 7.53 -14.45
N THR A 16 -12.53 6.89 -14.94
CA THR A 16 -13.13 5.72 -14.29
C THR A 16 -12.42 4.48 -14.82
N ASN A 17 -11.76 3.72 -13.93
CA ASN A 17 -11.00 2.54 -14.31
C ASN A 17 -11.90 1.31 -14.57
N PRO A 18 -11.35 0.16 -15.03
CA PRO A 18 -12.14 -1.03 -15.36
C PRO A 18 -12.94 -1.64 -14.21
N VAL A 19 -12.55 -1.38 -12.94
CA VAL A 19 -13.29 -1.83 -11.75
C VAL A 19 -14.30 -0.78 -11.26
N ARG A 20 -14.51 0.28 -12.04
CA ARG A 20 -15.44 1.39 -11.80
C ARG A 20 -15.05 2.33 -10.65
N ASP A 21 -13.78 2.36 -10.30
CA ASP A 21 -13.22 3.32 -9.35
C ASP A 21 -12.81 4.61 -10.08
N ARG A 22 -12.94 5.76 -9.40
CA ARG A 22 -12.36 7.01 -9.90
C ARG A 22 -10.85 6.98 -9.63
N GLU A 23 -10.06 6.97 -10.69
CA GLU A 23 -8.61 6.82 -10.66
C GLU A 23 -7.88 8.11 -11.06
N LEU A 24 -6.82 8.42 -10.33
CA LEU A 24 -5.83 9.43 -10.68
C LEU A 24 -4.54 8.74 -11.15
N ASP A 25 -4.09 9.07 -12.34
CA ASP A 25 -2.89 8.50 -12.96
C ASP A 25 -1.68 9.42 -12.76
N LEU A 26 -0.76 9.01 -11.88
CA LEU A 26 0.50 9.68 -11.60
C LEU A 26 1.70 8.83 -12.03
N ARG A 27 1.55 8.00 -13.06
CA ARG A 27 2.62 7.10 -13.52
C ARG A 27 3.77 7.85 -14.18
N GLY A 28 4.99 7.35 -14.00
CA GLY A 28 6.13 7.74 -14.84
C GLY A 28 6.70 9.14 -14.65
N TYR A 29 6.24 9.91 -13.66
CA TYR A 29 6.70 11.29 -13.44
C TYR A 29 8.06 11.39 -12.73
N LYS A 30 8.68 10.28 -12.32
CA LYS A 30 9.93 10.27 -11.53
C LYS A 30 9.76 11.05 -10.21
N ILE A 31 8.60 10.89 -9.58
CA ILE A 31 8.26 11.48 -8.28
C ILE A 31 9.13 10.81 -7.19
N PRO A 32 9.90 11.56 -6.40
CA PRO A 32 10.75 11.00 -5.35
C PRO A 32 10.06 10.87 -3.99
N VAL A 33 9.04 11.69 -3.74
CA VAL A 33 8.41 11.92 -2.44
C VAL A 33 6.93 12.16 -2.65
N LEU A 34 6.11 11.55 -1.79
CA LEU A 34 4.68 11.81 -1.71
C LEU A 34 4.45 13.08 -0.89
N GLU A 35 3.84 14.08 -1.51
CA GLU A 35 3.54 15.38 -0.90
C GLU A 35 2.39 16.06 -1.68
N ASN A 36 1.81 17.11 -1.11
CA ASN A 36 0.77 17.94 -1.74
C ASN A 36 -0.49 17.19 -2.20
N LEU A 37 -0.71 15.97 -1.70
CA LEU A 37 -1.87 15.15 -2.02
C LEU A 37 -3.20 15.73 -1.53
N GLY A 38 -3.19 16.81 -0.75
CA GLY A 38 -4.41 17.57 -0.42
C GLY A 38 -5.09 18.14 -1.67
N ALA A 39 -4.34 18.40 -2.74
CA ALA A 39 -4.87 18.84 -4.04
C ALA A 39 -5.78 17.80 -4.71
N THR A 40 -5.76 16.54 -4.27
CA THR A 40 -6.68 15.50 -4.75
C THR A 40 -8.12 15.68 -4.25
N LEU A 41 -8.31 16.51 -3.23
CA LEU A 41 -9.61 16.82 -2.61
C LEU A 41 -10.42 15.58 -2.17
N ASP A 42 -9.74 14.48 -1.83
CA ASP A 42 -10.33 13.20 -1.40
C ASP A 42 -11.37 12.62 -2.39
N GLN A 43 -11.17 12.87 -3.70
CA GLN A 43 -12.15 12.51 -4.73
C GLN A 43 -11.92 11.14 -5.37
N PHE A 44 -10.77 10.51 -5.15
CA PHE A 44 -10.34 9.30 -5.85
C PHE A 44 -10.47 8.04 -5.00
N ASP A 45 -10.90 6.96 -5.64
CA ASP A 45 -10.94 5.62 -5.06
C ASP A 45 -9.60 4.90 -5.26
N THR A 46 -8.91 5.18 -6.37
CA THR A 46 -7.60 4.63 -6.74
C THR A 46 -6.62 5.75 -7.10
N ILE A 47 -5.36 5.63 -6.69
CA ILE A 47 -4.27 6.44 -7.23
C ILE A 47 -3.16 5.52 -7.71
N ASP A 48 -2.71 5.72 -8.96
CA ASP A 48 -1.61 4.97 -9.54
C ASP A 48 -0.32 5.80 -9.54
N PHE A 49 0.65 5.39 -8.72
CA PHE A 49 2.00 5.93 -8.63
C PHE A 49 3.06 5.04 -9.28
N SER A 50 2.67 4.12 -10.16
CA SER A 50 3.60 3.17 -10.77
C SER A 50 4.71 3.89 -11.56
N ASP A 51 5.89 3.28 -11.63
CA ASP A 51 7.03 3.79 -12.39
C ASP A 51 7.54 5.17 -11.92
N ASN A 52 7.60 5.37 -10.61
CA ASN A 52 8.19 6.54 -9.97
C ASN A 52 9.46 6.20 -9.17
N GLU A 53 10.00 7.16 -8.40
CA GLU A 53 11.20 6.98 -7.60
C GLU A 53 10.94 7.10 -6.08
N ILE A 54 9.70 6.84 -5.66
CA ILE A 54 9.23 7.03 -4.28
C ILE A 54 9.95 6.07 -3.36
N ARG A 55 10.49 6.57 -2.24
CA ARG A 55 11.27 5.79 -1.28
C ARG A 55 10.53 5.43 0.02
N LYS A 56 9.50 6.18 0.37
CA LYS A 56 8.76 6.01 1.60
C LYS A 56 7.26 6.10 1.32
N LEU A 57 6.51 5.17 1.90
CA LEU A 57 5.05 5.18 1.84
C LEU A 57 4.52 5.98 3.03
N ASP A 58 4.47 7.29 2.88
CA ASP A 58 4.00 8.28 3.88
C ASP A 58 3.58 9.58 3.18
N GLY A 59 3.42 10.68 3.93
CA GLY A 59 3.12 12.00 3.34
C GLY A 59 1.68 12.18 2.83
N PHE A 60 0.79 11.25 3.15
CA PHE A 60 -0.63 11.34 2.81
C PHE A 60 -1.37 12.29 3.76
N PRO A 61 -2.24 13.18 3.25
CA PRO A 61 -3.26 13.81 4.07
C PRO A 61 -4.37 12.79 4.41
N LEU A 62 -5.36 13.22 5.18
CA LEU A 62 -6.56 12.42 5.40
C LEU A 62 -7.34 12.24 4.08
N LEU A 63 -7.33 11.02 3.54
CA LEU A 63 -8.06 10.59 2.35
C LEU A 63 -9.02 9.46 2.73
N LYS A 64 -10.28 9.80 3.00
CA LYS A 64 -11.31 8.85 3.46
C LYS A 64 -11.83 7.98 2.34
N ARG A 65 -11.73 8.43 1.08
CA ARG A 65 -12.25 7.71 -0.08
C ARG A 65 -11.25 6.73 -0.67
N LEU A 66 -9.96 6.97 -0.52
CA LEU A 66 -8.92 6.18 -1.15
C LEU A 66 -8.94 4.72 -0.66
N LYS A 67 -9.11 3.78 -1.60
CA LYS A 67 -9.19 2.34 -1.35
C LYS A 67 -7.99 1.58 -1.91
N THR A 68 -7.42 2.06 -3.02
CA THR A 68 -6.39 1.32 -3.76
C THR A 68 -5.19 2.21 -4.05
N LEU A 69 -4.00 1.71 -3.70
CA LEU A 69 -2.72 2.31 -4.04
C LEU A 69 -1.92 1.36 -4.93
N LEU A 70 -1.65 1.80 -6.16
CA LEU A 70 -0.75 1.11 -7.07
C LEU A 70 0.62 1.78 -7.00
N MET A 71 1.61 1.07 -6.46
CA MET A 71 2.96 1.60 -6.21
C MET A 71 4.02 0.78 -6.96
N ASN A 72 3.68 0.20 -8.11
CA ASN A 72 4.58 -0.70 -8.83
C ASN A 72 5.88 0.02 -9.24
N ASN A 73 6.99 -0.71 -9.30
CA ASN A 73 8.25 -0.22 -9.86
C ASN A 73 8.69 1.13 -9.24
N ASN A 74 8.69 1.20 -7.91
CA ASN A 74 9.20 2.32 -7.14
C ASN A 74 10.46 1.91 -6.35
N ARG A 75 10.90 2.74 -5.40
CA ARG A 75 12.07 2.49 -4.55
C ARG A 75 11.69 2.41 -3.08
N ILE A 76 10.45 2.01 -2.77
CA ILE A 76 9.92 2.03 -1.40
C ILE A 76 10.71 1.05 -0.56
N CYS A 77 11.35 1.57 0.48
CA CYS A 77 12.11 0.78 1.44
C CYS A 77 11.60 0.95 2.88
N ARG A 78 10.64 1.85 3.10
CA ARG A 78 10.04 2.11 4.42
C ARG A 78 8.56 2.42 4.30
N VAL A 79 7.77 1.87 5.21
CA VAL A 79 6.37 2.22 5.42
C VAL A 79 6.29 3.21 6.58
N GLY A 80 5.51 4.29 6.42
CA GLY A 80 5.29 5.25 7.49
C GLY A 80 4.46 4.69 8.65
N GLU A 81 4.70 5.21 9.85
CA GLU A 81 3.83 4.96 11.01
C GLU A 81 2.49 5.68 10.85
N ASN A 82 1.45 5.18 11.53
CA ASN A 82 0.12 5.81 11.61
C ASN A 82 -0.60 6.01 10.26
N LEU A 83 -0.31 5.19 9.24
CA LEU A 83 -0.96 5.28 7.92
C LEU A 83 -2.49 5.16 8.00
N GLU A 84 -3.02 4.46 9.00
CA GLU A 84 -4.45 4.30 9.25
C GLU A 84 -5.15 5.63 9.57
N GLN A 85 -4.43 6.62 10.09
CA GLN A 85 -4.98 7.95 10.36
C GLN A 85 -5.17 8.76 9.07
N ALA A 86 -4.28 8.57 8.10
CA ALA A 86 -4.35 9.25 6.81
C ALA A 86 -5.24 8.48 5.82
N LEU A 87 -5.18 7.15 5.81
CA LEU A 87 -5.80 6.28 4.82
C LEU A 87 -6.74 5.26 5.49
N PRO A 88 -7.81 5.70 6.19
CA PRO A 88 -8.66 4.81 6.97
C PRO A 88 -9.40 3.75 6.12
N SER A 89 -9.59 4.01 4.83
CA SER A 89 -10.34 3.15 3.90
C SER A 89 -9.46 2.31 2.97
N LEU A 90 -8.13 2.32 3.15
CA LEU A 90 -7.20 1.60 2.26
C LEU A 90 -7.42 0.08 2.33
N ARG A 91 -7.81 -0.53 1.20
CA ARG A 91 -8.11 -1.95 1.06
C ARG A 91 -7.04 -2.72 0.30
N GLU A 92 -6.43 -2.08 -0.70
CA GLU A 92 -5.52 -2.72 -1.63
C GLU A 92 -4.23 -1.91 -1.75
N LEU A 93 -3.10 -2.56 -1.50
CA LEU A 93 -1.77 -1.97 -1.61
C LEU A 93 -0.87 -2.85 -2.46
N ILE A 94 -0.51 -2.36 -3.65
CA ILE A 94 0.35 -3.08 -4.59
C ILE A 94 1.74 -2.46 -4.56
N LEU A 95 2.69 -3.17 -3.94
CA LEU A 95 4.09 -2.75 -3.79
C LEU A 95 5.04 -3.60 -4.67
N THR A 96 4.53 -4.18 -5.76
CA THR A 96 5.34 -5.03 -6.65
C THR A 96 6.58 -4.28 -7.17
N SER A 97 7.73 -4.94 -7.20
CA SER A 97 9.01 -4.36 -7.64
C SER A 97 9.39 -3.09 -6.84
N ASN A 98 9.56 -3.23 -5.53
CA ASN A 98 10.07 -2.17 -4.65
C ASN A 98 11.32 -2.68 -3.89
N ASN A 99 11.75 -1.94 -2.86
CA ASN A 99 12.99 -2.18 -2.14
C ASN A 99 12.78 -2.42 -0.64
N ILE A 100 11.67 -3.07 -0.27
CA ILE A 100 11.40 -3.49 1.12
C ILE A 100 12.29 -4.69 1.45
N GLN A 101 13.10 -4.57 2.50
CA GLN A 101 14.18 -5.51 2.77
C GLN A 101 13.91 -6.40 3.96
N GLU A 102 13.45 -5.84 5.08
CA GLU A 102 13.27 -6.56 6.33
C GLU A 102 11.81 -6.83 6.63
N LEU A 103 11.55 -7.92 7.37
CA LEU A 103 10.18 -8.27 7.77
C LEU A 103 9.54 -7.18 8.64
N GLY A 104 10.32 -6.57 9.52
CA GLY A 104 9.86 -5.48 10.39
C GLY A 104 9.51 -4.19 9.66
N ASP A 105 9.98 -3.99 8.42
CA ASP A 105 9.59 -2.82 7.61
C ASP A 105 8.09 -2.82 7.25
N LEU A 106 7.42 -3.97 7.41
CA LEU A 106 6.00 -4.18 7.16
C LEU A 106 5.13 -3.99 8.41
N ASP A 107 5.73 -3.90 9.60
CA ASP A 107 5.01 -3.79 10.87
C ASP A 107 3.99 -2.64 10.92
N PRO A 108 4.27 -1.45 10.37
CA PRO A 108 3.32 -0.35 10.37
C PRO A 108 2.00 -0.69 9.64
N LEU A 109 2.00 -1.61 8.67
CA LEU A 109 0.77 -2.01 7.97
C LEU A 109 -0.21 -2.75 8.88
N ALA A 110 0.23 -3.26 10.05
CA ALA A 110 -0.64 -3.91 11.02
C ALA A 110 -1.71 -2.96 11.60
N SER A 111 -1.47 -1.65 11.61
CA SER A 111 -2.44 -0.65 12.09
C SER A 111 -3.56 -0.38 11.09
N VAL A 112 -3.33 -0.56 9.79
CA VAL A 112 -4.30 -0.32 8.71
C VAL A 112 -5.32 -1.45 8.65
N LYS A 113 -6.37 -1.37 9.48
CA LYS A 113 -7.35 -2.46 9.67
C LYS A 113 -8.21 -2.77 8.44
N SER A 114 -8.34 -1.82 7.53
CA SER A 114 -9.07 -1.96 6.27
C SER A 114 -8.29 -2.70 5.18
N LEU A 115 -6.99 -2.89 5.34
CA LEU A 115 -6.13 -3.49 4.33
C LEU A 115 -6.40 -4.99 4.20
N THR A 116 -6.82 -5.44 3.03
CA THR A 116 -7.20 -6.85 2.77
C THR A 116 -6.37 -7.50 1.66
N LEU A 117 -5.82 -6.71 0.75
CA LEU A 117 -4.95 -7.18 -0.33
C LEU A 117 -3.60 -6.48 -0.27
N LEU A 118 -2.53 -7.27 -0.22
CA LEU A 118 -1.14 -6.80 -0.25
C LEU A 118 -0.34 -7.60 -1.28
N SER A 119 0.36 -6.91 -2.18
CA SER A 119 1.36 -7.54 -3.04
C SER A 119 2.73 -6.95 -2.72
N LEU A 120 3.69 -7.80 -2.38
CA LEU A 120 5.10 -7.47 -2.14
C LEU A 120 6.02 -8.20 -3.12
N LEU A 121 5.46 -8.85 -4.15
CA LEU A 121 6.22 -9.55 -5.19
C LEU A 121 7.39 -8.70 -5.69
N ARG A 122 8.53 -9.34 -5.94
CA ARG A 122 9.77 -8.67 -6.39
C ARG A 122 10.30 -7.60 -5.42
N ASN A 123 10.03 -7.73 -4.12
CA ASN A 123 10.81 -7.07 -3.07
C ASN A 123 11.80 -8.06 -2.43
N PRO A 124 12.99 -7.61 -1.98
CA PRO A 124 13.95 -8.47 -1.28
C PRO A 124 13.35 -9.21 -0.07
N VAL A 125 12.40 -8.61 0.66
CA VAL A 125 11.72 -9.22 1.81
C VAL A 125 11.04 -10.55 1.49
N THR A 126 10.62 -10.77 0.23
CA THR A 126 9.93 -12.00 -0.18
C THR A 126 10.83 -13.24 -0.12
N ASN A 127 12.15 -13.06 -0.14
CA ASN A 127 13.15 -14.13 -0.01
C ASN A 127 13.50 -14.47 1.45
N LYS A 128 12.99 -13.71 2.43
CA LYS A 128 13.28 -13.97 3.85
C LYS A 128 12.59 -15.24 4.32
N LYS A 129 13.26 -15.98 5.22
CA LYS A 129 12.67 -17.17 5.87
C LYS A 129 11.37 -16.78 6.56
N HIS A 130 10.35 -17.63 6.42
CA HIS A 130 9.02 -17.44 7.00
C HIS A 130 8.27 -16.18 6.55
N TYR A 131 8.71 -15.47 5.50
CA TYR A 131 8.08 -14.24 4.99
C TYR A 131 6.54 -14.30 4.98
N ARG A 132 5.97 -15.28 4.28
CA ARG A 132 4.51 -15.40 4.18
C ARG A 132 3.83 -15.60 5.54
N LEU A 133 4.41 -16.43 6.41
CA LEU A 133 3.85 -16.70 7.74
C LEU A 133 3.96 -15.48 8.65
N TYR A 134 5.07 -14.74 8.57
CA TYR A 134 5.28 -13.51 9.29
C TYR A 134 4.20 -12.48 8.94
N VAL A 135 4.02 -12.20 7.65
CA VAL A 135 3.02 -11.23 7.17
C VAL A 135 1.61 -11.60 7.62
N ILE A 136 1.22 -12.87 7.47
CA ILE A 136 -0.12 -13.34 7.87
C ILE A 136 -0.34 -13.20 9.38
N ASN A 137 0.67 -13.49 10.20
CA ASN A 137 0.55 -13.40 11.66
C ASN A 137 0.55 -11.94 12.14
N LYS A 138 1.39 -11.09 11.53
CA LYS A 138 1.57 -9.69 11.94
C LYS A 138 0.47 -8.78 11.42
N ILE A 139 -0.06 -9.08 10.23
CA ILE A 139 -1.10 -8.31 9.54
C ILE A 139 -2.29 -9.25 9.25
N PRO A 140 -3.03 -9.69 10.29
CA PRO A 140 -4.04 -10.75 10.16
C PRO A 140 -5.27 -10.33 9.34
N GLN A 141 -5.47 -9.03 9.08
CA GLN A 141 -6.54 -8.53 8.22
C GLN A 141 -6.32 -8.83 6.71
N ILE A 142 -5.12 -9.27 6.31
CA ILE A 142 -4.83 -9.62 4.91
C ILE A 142 -5.55 -10.92 4.52
N HIS A 143 -6.40 -10.83 3.49
CA HIS A 143 -7.10 -11.96 2.88
C HIS A 143 -6.41 -12.47 1.61
N VAL A 144 -5.69 -11.59 0.91
CA VAL A 144 -4.94 -11.92 -0.32
C VAL A 144 -3.53 -11.35 -0.19
N LEU A 145 -2.54 -12.24 -0.21
CA LEU A 145 -1.13 -11.88 -0.15
C LEU A 145 -0.42 -12.40 -1.39
N ASP A 146 0.21 -11.51 -2.14
CA ASP A 146 0.92 -11.81 -3.39
C ASP A 146 0.02 -12.52 -4.42
N PHE A 147 -1.22 -12.00 -4.54
CA PHE A 147 -2.29 -12.56 -5.37
C PHE A 147 -2.69 -14.01 -5.02
N GLN A 148 -2.27 -14.49 -3.84
CA GLN A 148 -2.62 -15.81 -3.31
C GLN A 148 -3.50 -15.66 -2.08
N LYS A 149 -4.69 -16.28 -2.09
CA LYS A 149 -5.62 -16.27 -0.96
C LYS A 149 -4.92 -16.79 0.31
N VAL A 150 -5.09 -16.06 1.40
CA VAL A 150 -4.67 -16.50 2.74
C VAL A 150 -5.68 -17.55 3.20
N LYS A 151 -5.26 -18.81 3.18
CA LYS A 151 -6.06 -19.89 3.77
C LYS A 151 -5.92 -19.79 5.28
N LEU A 152 -7.01 -19.46 5.97
CA LEU A 152 -7.08 -19.58 7.43
C LEU A 152 -6.81 -21.04 7.78
N LYS A 153 -5.60 -21.35 8.27
CA LYS A 153 -5.43 -22.59 9.01
C LYS A 153 -6.13 -22.35 10.35
N VAL A 154 -7.35 -22.86 10.48
CA VAL A 154 -8.01 -23.06 11.77
C VAL A 154 -7.07 -23.95 12.58
N HIS A 155 -6.16 -23.37 13.35
CA HIS A 155 -5.34 -24.12 14.30
C HIS A 155 -6.20 -24.30 15.56
N PRO A 156 -6.57 -25.54 15.93
CA PRO A 156 -7.36 -25.79 17.14
C PRO A 156 -6.61 -25.41 18.44
N ARG A 157 -5.30 -25.10 18.35
CA ARG A 157 -4.43 -24.82 19.50
C ARG A 157 -4.44 -23.36 19.97
N SER A 158 -5.02 -22.43 19.21
CA SER A 158 -5.13 -21.01 19.64
C SER A 158 -6.16 -20.79 20.76
N ARG A 159 -6.98 -21.79 21.08
CA ARG A 159 -7.99 -21.75 22.16
C ARG A 159 -7.46 -22.11 23.54
N ARG A 160 -6.18 -22.47 23.68
CA ARG A 160 -5.61 -23.00 24.94
C ARG A 160 -4.63 -22.07 25.67
N ALA A 161 -4.46 -20.82 25.22
CA ALA A 161 -3.60 -19.85 25.89
C ALA A 161 -4.39 -18.73 26.62
N ALA A 162 -5.67 -18.97 26.91
CA ALA A 162 -6.52 -18.07 27.69
C ALA A 162 -7.21 -18.82 28.85
N ALA A 163 -6.43 -19.64 29.55
CA ALA A 163 -6.76 -20.20 30.86
C ALA A 163 -5.52 -20.08 31.76
#